data_AF-A0A534KED9-F1
#
_entry.id   AF-A0A534KED9-F1
#
_cell.length_a   1.000
_cell.length_b   1.000
_cell.length_c   1.000
_cell.angle_alpha   90.00
_cell.angle_beta   90.00
_cell.angle_gamma   90.00
#
_symmetry.space_group_name_H-M   'P 1'
#
loop_
_entity.id
_entity.type
_entity.pdbx_description
1 polymer ?
#
loop_
_entity_poly.entity_id
_entity_poly.type
_entity_poly.pdbx_seq_one_letter_code
_entity_poly.pdbx_strand_id
1 'polypeptide(L)' 'MPKLAERLGVEYLAGPIISTEHKSVAIVRAKNVESVRNLAIESGMIQWNTVEILHGVSMDQALEEINKLKPIY' A
#
# COMPACT_ATOMS: atom_id res chain seq x y z
N MET A 1 -5.74 -3.47 -12.56
CA MET A 1 -4.64 -3.35 -13.54
C MET A 1 -3.60 -4.45 -13.31
N PRO A 2 -3.87 -5.71 -13.67
CA PRO A 2 -2.97 -6.82 -13.33
C PRO A 2 -1.66 -6.78 -14.13
N LYS A 3 -1.74 -6.56 -15.46
CA LYS A 3 -0.58 -6.54 -16.36
C LYS A 3 0.46 -5.46 -16.02
N LEU A 4 0.02 -4.27 -15.60
CA LEU A 4 0.93 -3.19 -15.21
C LEU A 4 1.63 -3.51 -13.88
N ALA A 5 0.89 -4.06 -12.92
CA ALA A 5 1.44 -4.46 -11.64
C ALA A 5 2.43 -5.63 -11.78
N GLU A 6 2.12 -6.65 -12.57
CA GLU A 6 3.04 -7.74 -12.90
C GLU A 6 4.34 -7.24 -13.52
N ARG A 7 4.26 -6.32 -14.49
CA ARG A 7 5.45 -5.71 -15.12
C ARG A 7 6.33 -4.96 -14.12
N LEU A 8 5.72 -4.34 -13.11
CA LEU A 8 6.43 -3.59 -12.07
C LEU A 8 6.81 -4.44 -10.85
N GLY A 9 6.52 -5.75 -10.88
CA GLY A 9 6.81 -6.67 -9.78
C GLY A 9 5.95 -6.44 -8.54
N VAL A 10 4.72 -5.94 -8.73
CA VAL A 10 3.73 -5.70 -7.68
C VAL A 10 2.65 -6.79 -7.75
N GLU A 11 2.47 -7.52 -6.66
CA GLU A 11 1.45 -8.53 -6.48
C GLU A 11 0.26 -7.94 -5.70
N TYR A 12 -0.97 -8.12 -6.18
CA TYR A 12 -2.15 -7.72 -5.42
C TYR A 12 -2.51 -8.81 -4.41
N LEU A 13 -2.47 -8.48 -3.12
CA LEU A 13 -2.90 -9.38 -2.05
C LEU A 13 -4.40 -9.25 -1.76
N ALA A 14 -4.91 -8.02 -1.80
CA ALA A 14 -6.34 -7.76 -1.61
C ALA A 14 -6.78 -6.47 -2.31
N GLY A 15 -8.05 -6.41 -2.71
CA GLY A 15 -8.68 -5.23 -3.31
C GLY A 15 -8.62 -5.18 -4.84
N PRO A 16 -9.09 -4.08 -5.45
CA PRO A 16 -9.47 -2.81 -4.80
C PRO A 16 -10.81 -2.90 -4.06
N ILE A 17 -10.82 -2.47 -2.80
CA ILE A 17 -12.03 -2.30 -1.99
C ILE A 17 -12.44 -0.84 -2.13
N ILE A 18 -13.64 -0.62 -2.65
CA ILE A 18 -14.20 0.72 -2.85
C ILE A 18 -15.13 1.02 -1.68
N SER A 19 -14.82 2.07 -0.92
CA SER A 19 -15.65 2.56 0.17
C SER A 19 -16.70 3.56 -0.32
N THR A 20 -17.72 3.81 0.51
CA THR A 20 -18.74 4.85 0.27
C THR A 20 -18.18 6.27 0.32
N GLU A 21 -16.99 6.46 0.88
CA GLU A 21 -16.30 7.76 0.98
C GLU A 21 -15.48 8.11 -0.27
N HIS A 22 -15.75 7.46 -1.41
CA HIS A 22 -14.97 7.61 -2.65
C HIS A 22 -13.48 7.29 -2.49
N LYS A 23 -13.14 6.47 -1.49
CA LYS A 23 -11.77 5.97 -1.27
C LYS A 23 -11.68 4.52 -1.74
N SER A 24 -10.68 4.22 -2.56
CA SER A 24 -10.29 2.87 -2.95
C SER A 24 -9.05 2.45 -2.16
N VAL A 25 -9.09 1.27 -1.54
CA VAL A 25 -7.94 0.69 -0.83
C VAL A 25 -7.56 -0.63 -1.50
N ALA A 26 -6.28 -0.79 -1.79
CA ALA A 26 -5.71 -2.05 -2.27
C ALA A 26 -4.49 -2.40 -1.43
N ILE A 27 -4.37 -3.67 -1.06
CA ILE A 27 -3.21 -4.21 -0.37
C ILE A 27 -2.36 -4.89 -1.43
N VAL A 28 -1.13 -4.41 -1.57
CA VAL A 28 -0.17 -4.93 -2.54
C VAL A 28 1.11 -5.38 -1.85
N ARG A 29 1.73 -6.43 -2.38
CA ARG A 29 3.07 -6.87 -2.01
C ARG A 29 4.03 -6.45 -3.12
N ALA A 30 5.10 -5.79 -2.72
CA ALA A 30 6.20 -5.43 -3.61
C ALA A 30 7.51 -5.54 -2.85
N LYS A 31 8.62 -5.80 -3.56
CA LYS A 31 9.95 -5.82 -2.95
C LYS A 31 10.37 -4.42 -2.48
N ASN A 32 10.04 -3.39 -3.26
CA ASN A 32 10.45 -2.01 -3.04
C ASN A 32 9.23 -1.08 -3.08
N VAL A 33 9.25 -0.03 -2.25
CA VAL A 33 8.22 1.03 -2.25
C VAL A 33 8.16 1.76 -3.60
N GLU A 34 9.29 1.89 -4.28
CA GLU A 34 9.38 2.52 -5.61
C GLU A 34 8.51 1.83 -6.67
N SER A 35 8.41 0.49 -6.63
CA SER A 35 7.55 -0.25 -7.55
C SER A 35 6.07 0.12 -7.37
N VAL A 36 5.63 0.29 -6.11
CA VAL A 36 4.25 0.71 -5.78
C VAL A 36 4.01 2.16 -6.20
N ARG A 37 5.00 3.04 -5.99
CA ARG A 37 4.94 4.44 -6.46
C ARG A 37 4.85 4.52 -7.98
N ASN A 38 5.66 3.76 -8.70
CA ASN A 38 5.63 3.72 -10.17
C ASN A 38 4.30 3.17 -10.68
N LEU A 39 3.72 2.18 -9.99
CA LEU A 39 2.37 1.71 -10.31
C LEU A 39 1.34 2.84 -10.18
N ALA A 40 1.41 3.67 -9.14
CA ALA A 40 0.51 4.83 -8.96
C ALA A 40 0.70 5.93 -10.01
N ILE A 41 1.94 6.13 -10.48
CA ILE A 41 2.26 7.12 -11.52
C ILE A 41 1.84 6.64 -12.90
N GLU A 42 2.29 5.45 -13.30
CA GLU A 42 2.08 4.91 -14.65
C GLU A 42 0.62 4.49 -14.90
N SER A 43 -0.13 4.20 -13.85
CA SER A 43 -1.58 3.99 -13.93
C SER A 43 -2.39 5.27 -14.14
N GLY A 44 -1.77 6.45 -13.98
CA GLY A 44 -2.47 7.74 -14.02
C GLY A 44 -3.34 8.03 -12.79
N MET A 45 -3.34 7.15 -11.77
CA MET A 45 -4.18 7.33 -10.57
C MET A 45 -3.88 8.65 -9.85
N ILE A 46 -2.62 9.08 -9.87
CA ILE A 46 -2.17 10.32 -9.22
C ILE A 46 -2.66 11.61 -9.89
N GLN A 47 -3.13 11.57 -11.15
CA GLN A 47 -3.50 12.78 -11.89
C GLN A 47 -4.81 13.41 -11.40
N TRP A 48 -5.73 12.59 -10.87
CA TRP A 48 -7.07 13.02 -10.46
C TRP A 48 -7.42 12.64 -9.03
N ASN A 49 -6.51 11.97 -8.30
CA ASN A 49 -6.77 11.46 -6.95
C ASN A 49 -5.60 11.74 -6.02
N THR A 50 -5.90 11.86 -4.73
CA THR A 50 -4.89 11.75 -3.68
C THR A 50 -4.56 10.27 -3.46
N VAL A 51 -3.30 9.91 -3.66
CA VAL A 51 -2.80 8.54 -3.45
C VAL A 51 -1.90 8.53 -2.22
N GLU A 52 -2.26 7.71 -1.24
CA GLU A 52 -1.46 7.47 -0.04
C GLU A 52 -0.88 6.06 -0.09
N ILE A 53 0.44 5.95 0.15
CA ILE A 53 1.15 4.66 0.18
C ILE A 53 1.60 4.42 1.61
N LEU A 54 0.98 3.45 2.27
CA LEU A 54 1.30 3.06 3.63
C LEU A 54 2.10 1.75 3.62
N HIS A 55 3.16 1.70 4.42
CA HIS A 55 3.91 0.46 4.62
C HIS A 55 3.13 -0.46 5.57
N GLY A 56 2.69 -1.61 5.05
CA GLY A 56 2.04 -2.63 5.87
C GLY A 56 3.08 -3.48 6.59
N VAL A 57 3.08 -3.42 7.93
CA VAL A 57 3.82 -4.36 8.79
C VAL A 57 2.90 -5.50 9.21
N SER A 58 3.49 -6.67 9.48
CA SER A 58 2.72 -7.77 10.07
C SER A 58 2.25 -7.42 11.49
N MET A 59 1.13 -8.01 11.91
CA MET A 59 0.58 -7.74 13.25
C MET A 59 1.59 -8.10 14.36
N ASP A 60 2.29 -9.22 14.22
CA ASP A 60 3.29 -9.66 15.21
C ASP A 60 4.45 -8.67 15.33
N GLN A 61 4.97 -8.18 14.20
CA GLN A 61 6.03 -7.16 14.19
C GLN A 61 5.54 -5.83 14.78
N ALA A 62 4.32 -5.40 14.43
CA ALA A 62 3.72 -4.19 14.99
C ALA A 62 3.60 -4.29 16.52
N LEU A 63 3.15 -5.43 17.04
CA LEU A 63 3.05 -5.67 18.48
C LEU A 63 4.42 -5.66 19.17
N GLU A 64 5.45 -6.24 18.54
CA GLU A 64 6.81 -6.15 19.06
C GLU A 64 7.33 -4.71 19.12
N GLU A 65 7.11 -3.91 18.06
CA GLU A 65 7.52 -2.50 18.03
C GLU A 65 6.79 -1.69 19.10
N ILE A 66 5.47 -1.88 19.23
CA ILE A 66 4.65 -1.24 20.28
C ILE A 66 5.17 -1.59 21.68
N ASN A 67 5.52 -2.85 21.93
CA ASN A 67 6.06 -3.28 23.22
C ASN A 67 7.49 -2.76 23.50
N LYS A 68 8.29 -2.50 22.46
CA LYS A 68 9.64 -1.92 22.58
C LYS A 68 9.61 -0.41 22.85
N LEU A 69 8.55 0.27 22.42
CA LEU A 69 8.37 1.69 22.70
C LEU A 69 8.12 1.89 24.19
N LYS A 70 9.00 2.65 24.85
CA LYS A 70 8.74 3.08 26.22
C LYS A 70 7.49 3.95 26.24
N PRO A 71 6.55 3.74 27.18
CA PRO A 71 5.44 4.65 27.38
C PRO A 71 6.00 6.07 27.56
N ILE A 72 5.40 7.03 26.86
CA ILE A 72 5.66 8.44 27.09
C ILE A 72 4.87 8.81 28.35
N TYR A 73 5.42 8.46 29.51
CA TYR A 73 5.00 8.92 30.83
C TYR A 73 6.24 9.28 31.64
#